data_AF-A0A9C8AAP4-F1
#
_entry.id   AF-A0A9C8AAP4-F1
#
_cell.length_a   1.000
_cell.length_b   1.000
_cell.length_c   1.000
_cell.angle_alpha   90.00
_cell.angle_beta   90.00
_cell.angle_gamma   90.00
#
_symmetry.space_group_name_H-M   'P 1'
#
loop_
_entity.id
_entity.type
_entity.pdbx_description
1 polymer ?
#
loop_
_entity_poly.entity_id
_entity_poly.type
_entity_poly.pdbx_seq_one_letter_code
_entity_poly.pdbx_strand_id
1 'polypeptide(L)' 'MTETLLMTEEQLISQAVEALIDKLGLLEATRFLALKSEDKYDSVKWHREWQAQLEKEAFFDEVFK' A
#
# COMPACT_ATOMS: atom_id res chain seq x y z
N MET A 1 2.91 25.90 -22.87
CA MET A 1 2.99 25.13 -21.62
C MET A 1 1.71 24.32 -21.56
N THR A 2 1.77 23.00 -21.66
CA THR A 2 0.59 22.15 -21.52
C THR A 2 0.24 22.12 -20.04
N GLU A 3 -0.86 22.77 -19.67
CA GLU A 3 -1.46 22.66 -18.35
C GLU A 3 -1.95 21.22 -18.19
N THR A 4 -1.21 20.40 -17.45
CA THR A 4 -1.66 19.05 -17.11
C THR A 4 -2.68 19.19 -15.99
N LEU A 5 -3.97 19.22 -16.35
CA LEU A 5 -5.05 19.15 -15.38
C LEU A 5 -4.97 17.77 -14.72
N LEU A 6 -4.61 17.72 -13.44
CA LEU A 6 -4.53 16.47 -12.70
C LEU A 6 -5.92 15.86 -12.56
N MET A 7 -6.04 14.58 -12.90
CA MET A 7 -7.26 13.81 -12.67
C MET A 7 -7.52 13.64 -11.19
N THR A 8 -8.79 13.50 -10.81
CA THR A 8 -9.14 13.02 -9.48
C THR A 8 -8.68 11.57 -9.31
N GLU A 9 -8.51 11.12 -8.07
CA GLU A 9 -8.15 9.73 -7.79
C GLU A 9 -9.16 8.75 -8.40
N GLU A 10 -10.46 9.05 -8.31
CA GLU A 10 -11.53 8.22 -8.87
C GLU A 10 -11.42 8.12 -10.40
N GLN A 11 -11.16 9.25 -11.09
CA GLN A 11 -10.96 9.27 -12.53
C GLN A 11 -9.73 8.47 -12.95
N LEU A 12 -8.63 8.61 -12.21
CA LEU A 12 -7.39 7.89 -12.48
C LEU A 12 -7.56 6.38 -12.26
N ILE A 13 -8.23 5.97 -11.18
CA ILE A 13 -8.50 4.56 -10.88
C ILE A 13 -9.37 3.96 -11.98
N SER A 14 -10.46 4.64 -12.37
CA SER A 14 -11.36 4.15 -13.41
C SER A 14 -10.62 3.94 -14.74
N GLN A 15 -9.87 4.94 -15.21
CA GLN A 15 -9.12 4.82 -16.46
C GLN A 15 -8.03 3.76 -16.41
N ALA A 16 -7.35 3.60 -15.27
CA ALA A 16 -6.33 2.57 -15.12
C ALA A 16 -6.93 1.16 -15.18
N VAL A 17 -8.09 0.94 -14.54
CA VAL A 17 -8.79 -0.35 -14.57
C VAL A 17 -9.26 -0.67 -15.99
N GLU A 18 -9.86 0.28 -16.70
CA GLU A 18 -10.26 0.11 -18.10
C GLU A 18 -9.06 -0.25 -18.98
N ALA A 19 -7.96 0.50 -18.89
CA ALA A 19 -6.75 0.23 -19.66
C ALA A 19 -6.16 -1.18 -19.39
N LEU A 20 -6.24 -1.64 -18.14
CA LEU A 20 -5.81 -2.99 -17.76
C LEU A 20 -6.72 -4.07 -18.35
N ILE A 21 -8.04 -3.90 -18.26
CA ILE A 21 -9.01 -4.85 -18.81
C ILE A 21 -8.89 -4.92 -20.33
N ASP A 22 -8.75 -3.79 -21.01
CA ASP A 22 -8.61 -3.72 -22.47
C ASP A 22 -7.35 -4.43 -22.98
N LYS A 23 -6.27 -4.42 -22.19
CA LYS A 23 -4.98 -5.02 -22.59
C LYS A 23 -4.78 -6.45 -22.14
N LEU A 24 -5.26 -6.80 -20.96
CA LEU A 24 -4.97 -8.08 -20.31
C LEU A 24 -6.20 -9.00 -20.27
N GLY A 25 -7.39 -8.45 -20.50
CA GLY A 25 -8.65 -9.12 -20.19
C GLY A 25 -8.94 -9.11 -18.69
N LEU A 26 -10.20 -9.35 -18.35
CA LEU A 26 -10.70 -9.25 -16.98
C LEU A 26 -9.88 -10.11 -15.99
N LEU A 27 -9.58 -11.36 -16.35
CA LEU A 27 -8.89 -12.31 -15.46
C LEU A 27 -7.49 -11.84 -15.08
N GLU A 28 -6.65 -11.50 -16.07
CA GLU A 28 -5.28 -11.08 -15.82
C GLU A 28 -5.21 -9.66 -15.24
N ALA A 29 -6.16 -8.77 -15.58
CA ALA A 29 -6.28 -7.46 -14.95
C ALA A 29 -6.58 -7.57 -13.44
N THR A 30 -7.51 -8.44 -13.04
CA THR A 30 -7.80 -8.70 -11.62
C THR A 30 -6.59 -9.30 -10.91
N ARG A 31 -5.91 -10.28 -11.53
CA ARG A 31 -4.69 -10.88 -10.96
C ARG A 31 -3.59 -9.84 -10.77
N PHE A 32 -3.38 -8.94 -11.73
CA PHE A 32 -2.41 -7.85 -11.63
C PHE A 32 -2.70 -6.90 -10.45
N LEU A 33 -3.96 -6.50 -10.28
CA LEU A 33 -4.36 -5.65 -9.15
C LEU A 33 -4.15 -6.38 -7.80
N ALA A 34 -4.39 -7.68 -7.75
CA ALA A 34 -4.16 -8.49 -6.56
C ALA A 34 -2.67 -8.61 -6.20
N LEU A 35 -1.77 -8.73 -7.18
CA LEU A 35 -0.32 -8.76 -6.94
C LEU A 35 0.20 -7.49 -6.24
N LYS A 36 -0.39 -6.33 -6.53
CA LYS A 36 -0.02 -5.08 -5.84
C LYS A 36 -0.59 -5.01 -4.42
N SER A 37 -1.72 -5.64 -4.15
CA SER A 37 -2.25 -5.76 -2.79
C SER A 37 -1.46 -6.75 -1.92
N GLU A 38 -0.61 -7.58 -2.54
CA GLU A 38 0.24 -8.56 -1.85
C GLU A 38 1.52 -7.99 -1.23
N ASP A 39 1.78 -6.68 -1.35
CA ASP A 39 2.55 -5.94 -0.34
C ASP A 39 1.73 -5.90 0.96
N LYS A 40 1.45 -7.09 1.51
CA LYS A 40 0.94 -7.25 2.86
C LYS A 40 1.93 -6.54 3.73
N TYR A 41 1.49 -5.42 4.30
CA TYR A 41 2.14 -4.79 5.42
C TYR A 41 2.46 -5.88 6.44
N ASP A 42 3.73 -6.28 6.50
CA ASP A 42 4.18 -7.29 7.44
C ASP A 42 4.20 -6.63 8.81
N SER A 43 3.03 -6.62 9.45
CA SER A 43 2.81 -6.01 10.75
C SER A 43 3.76 -6.57 11.80
N VAL A 44 4.20 -7.83 11.64
CA VAL A 44 5.19 -8.47 12.51
C VAL A 44 6.58 -7.90 12.25
N LYS A 45 7.01 -7.78 10.99
CA LYS A 45 8.28 -7.14 10.65
C LYS A 45 8.31 -5.70 11.09
N TRP A 46 7.26 -4.93 10.81
CA TRP A 46 7.15 -3.54 11.24
C TRP A 46 7.18 -3.42 12.77
N HIS A 47 6.44 -4.27 13.49
CA HIS A 47 6.48 -4.29 14.94
C HIS A 47 7.87 -4.64 15.49
N ARG A 48 8.60 -5.57 14.85
CA ARG A 48 9.98 -5.90 15.23
C ARG A 48 10.94 -4.75 15.00
N GLU A 49 10.82 -4.05 13.88
CA GLU A 49 11.62 -2.86 13.58
C GLU A 49 11.35 -1.73 14.57
N TRP A 50 10.08 -1.51 14.92
CA TRP A 50 9.67 -0.58 15.96
C TRP A 50 10.24 -0.99 17.34
N GLN A 51 10.11 -2.26 17.74
CA GLN A 51 10.66 -2.76 19.01
C GLN A 51 12.19 -2.61 19.09
N ALA A 52 12.90 -2.79 17.98
CA ALA A 52 14.36 -2.66 17.94
C ALA A 52 14.84 -1.22 18.20
N GLN A 53 13.96 -0.23 18.05
CA GLN A 53 14.25 1.18 18.33
C GLN A 53 13.99 1.58 19.79
N LEU A 54 13.40 0.69 20.60
CA LEU A 54 13.08 0.97 22.00
C LEU A 54 14.24 0.65 22.93
N GLU A 55 14.46 1.53 23.90
CA GLU A 55 15.22 1.20 25.10
C GLU A 55 14.27 0.44 26.04
N LYS A 56 14.62 -0.81 26.33
CA LYS A 56 13.70 -1.79 26.89
C LYS A 56 13.28 -1.41 28.30
N GLU A 57 14.22 -1.01 29.12
CA GLU A 57 14.00 -0.69 30.53
C GLU A 57 13.08 0.53 30.68
N ALA A 58 13.36 1.61 29.95
CA ALA A 58 12.54 2.83 29.93
C ALA A 58 11.14 2.59 29.38
N PHE A 59 11.01 1.77 28.33
CA PHE A 59 9.70 1.41 27.78
C PHE A 59 8.86 0.60 28.77
N PHE A 60 9.46 -0.38 29.44
CA PHE A 60 8.74 -1.20 30.43
C PHE A 60 8.31 -0.35 31.65
N ASP A 61 9.16 0.58 32.10
CA ASP A 61 8.83 1.52 33.18
C ASP A 61 7.69 2.49 32.81
N GLU A 62 7.53 2.82 31.53
CA GLU A 62 6.42 3.64 31.03
C GLU A 62 5.11 2.84 30.92
N VAL A 63 5.17 1.63 30.35
CA VAL A 63 3.98 0.82 30.03
C VAL A 63 3.39 0.12 31.25
N PHE A 64 4.22 -0.38 32.16
CA PHE A 64 3.78 -1.20 33.30
C PHE A 64 3.70 -0.41 34.62
N LYS A 65 3.59 0.92 34.53
CA LYS A 65 3.36 1.81 35.66
C LYS A 65 1.99 1.63 36.30
#